data_AF-A0A2E0SHY0-F1
#
_entry.id   AF-A0A2E0SHY0-F1
#
_cell.length_a   1.000
_cell.length_b   1.000
_cell.length_c   1.000
_cell.angle_alpha   90.00
_cell.angle_beta   90.00
_cell.angle_gamma   90.00
#
_symmetry.space_group_name_H-M   'P 1'
#
loop_
_entity.id
_entity.type
_entity.pdbx_description
1 polymer ?
#
loop_
_entity_poly.entity_id
_entity_poly.type
_entity_poly.pdbx_seq_one_letter_code
_entity_poly.pdbx_strand_id
1 'polypeptide(L)'
;MLPDAIKNRVRWLIKAAAALLLFLSMTQSAEAGKFSLLRLILQRGENVVTITQLPETRMAMNEDGELIPMTVGYHYEYFSVLWMDVWTWNGQYVLAVGDTYAIAPGNIEMFLTEEQNEELSVPWRYRFPLGLVVFSIGVVALLVKAVRFEASTTTRGRELLKNPRYAEVIDRMKEEQVELENWAVEQQRLQDSGESPQATEAIHDEFRERQQSIIQNTRERLFEAGMPQGKVDDNLKAIVDYLAFKEELDEITRLDEK
;
A
#
# COMPACT_ATOMS: atom_id res chain seq x y z
N MET A 1 -14.05 -6.89 -12.18
CA MET A 1 -12.72 -7.43 -11.81
C MET A 1 -11.69 -6.32 -12.02
N LEU A 2 -10.72 -6.11 -11.13
CA LEU A 2 -9.64 -5.13 -11.37
C LEU A 2 -8.65 -5.69 -12.41
N PRO A 3 -8.17 -4.87 -13.37
CA PRO A 3 -7.12 -5.25 -14.32
C PRO A 3 -5.88 -5.82 -13.62
N ASP A 4 -5.22 -6.81 -14.22
CA ASP A 4 -4.11 -7.53 -13.59
C ASP A 4 -2.89 -6.64 -13.30
N ALA A 5 -2.71 -5.57 -14.09
CA ALA A 5 -1.73 -4.52 -13.81
C ALA A 5 -1.98 -3.82 -12.46
N ILE A 6 -3.24 -3.56 -12.13
CA ILE A 6 -3.65 -2.97 -10.85
C ILE A 6 -3.48 -3.99 -9.72
N LYS A 7 -3.85 -5.26 -9.96
CA LYS A 7 -3.65 -6.32 -8.96
C LYS A 7 -2.17 -6.46 -8.59
N ASN A 8 -1.25 -6.39 -9.54
CA ASN A 8 0.18 -6.52 -9.26
C ASN A 8 0.75 -5.32 -8.50
N ARG A 9 0.30 -4.10 -8.81
CA ARG A 9 0.69 -2.89 -8.06
C ARG A 9 0.12 -2.86 -6.66
N VAL A 10 -1.15 -3.23 -6.50
CA VAL A 10 -1.81 -3.38 -5.19
C VAL A 10 -1.11 -4.48 -4.37
N ARG A 11 -0.77 -5.63 -4.98
CA ARG A 11 0.03 -6.67 -4.33
C ARG A 11 1.40 -6.17 -3.89
N TRP A 12 2.07 -5.34 -4.69
CA TRP A 12 3.36 -4.76 -4.33
C TRP A 12 3.24 -3.77 -3.16
N LEU A 13 2.21 -2.92 -3.16
CA LEU A 13 1.91 -2.01 -2.05
C LEU A 13 1.55 -2.76 -0.76
N ILE A 14 0.76 -3.83 -0.85
CA ILE A 14 0.45 -4.70 0.30
C ILE A 14 1.74 -5.34 0.83
N LYS A 15 2.61 -5.85 -0.04
CA LYS A 15 3.91 -6.42 0.36
C LYS A 15 4.82 -5.38 0.98
N ALA A 16 4.88 -4.16 0.45
CA ALA A 16 5.66 -3.06 1.01
C ALA A 16 5.13 -2.62 2.38
N ALA A 17 3.81 -2.52 2.54
CA ALA A 17 3.18 -2.23 3.84
C ALA A 17 3.44 -3.34 4.85
N ALA A 18 3.36 -4.61 4.45
CA ALA A 18 3.67 -5.76 5.30
C ALA A 18 5.16 -5.79 5.69
N ALA A 19 6.07 -5.49 4.75
CA ALA A 19 7.50 -5.39 5.03
C ALA A 19 7.82 -4.23 5.99
N LEU A 20 7.14 -3.09 5.85
CA LEU A 20 7.27 -1.95 6.76
C LEU A 20 6.74 -2.30 8.16
N LEU A 21 5.60 -2.99 8.26
CA LEU A 21 5.07 -3.49 9.52
C LEU A 21 6.01 -4.50 10.19
N LEU A 22 6.61 -5.41 9.41
CA LEU A 22 7.63 -6.34 9.91
C LEU A 22 8.89 -5.59 10.37
N PHE A 23 9.33 -4.58 9.62
CA PHE A 23 10.49 -3.75 10.00
C PHE A 23 10.23 -2.97 11.29
N LEU A 24 9.06 -2.36 11.44
CA LEU A 24 8.63 -1.69 12.68
C LEU A 24 8.45 -2.68 13.85
N SER A 25 8.13 -3.94 13.57
CA SER A 25 8.07 -4.99 14.59
C SER A 25 9.46 -5.48 15.02
N MET A 26 10.47 -5.33 14.16
CA MET A 26 11.87 -5.75 14.44
C MET A 26 12.70 -4.69 15.17
N THR A 27 12.22 -3.45 15.35
CA THR A 27 12.95 -2.41 16.11
C THR A 27 12.92 -2.62 17.63
N GLN A 28 12.61 -3.82 18.11
CA GLN A 28 12.52 -4.15 19.54
C GLN A 28 13.88 -4.19 20.28
N SER A 29 15.02 -4.17 19.60
CA SER A 29 16.33 -4.24 20.29
C SER A 29 17.46 -3.54 19.54
N ALA A 30 17.39 -2.21 19.46
CA ALA A 30 18.58 -1.43 19.14
C ALA A 30 18.95 -0.58 20.35
N GLU A 31 19.95 -1.04 21.10
CA GLU A 31 20.72 -0.24 22.06
C GLU A 31 21.38 0.93 21.30
N ALA A 32 20.61 1.99 21.03
CA ALA A 32 21.08 3.16 20.29
C ALA A 32 21.83 4.12 21.24
N GLY A 33 23.03 3.73 21.63
CA GLY A 33 24.02 4.66 22.14
C GLY A 33 24.55 5.55 21.02
N LYS A 34 24.46 6.88 21.18
CA LYS A 34 25.17 7.95 20.42
C LYS A 34 24.49 8.70 19.26
N PHE A 35 23.16 8.75 19.14
CA PHE A 35 22.52 9.74 18.25
C PHE A 35 21.50 10.61 19.01
N SER A 36 21.95 11.78 19.50
CA SER A 36 21.15 12.70 20.33
C SER A 36 19.97 13.35 19.59
N LEU A 37 20.04 13.50 18.26
CA LEU A 37 18.93 14.00 17.44
C LEU A 37 17.81 12.97 17.24
N LEU A 38 18.16 11.68 17.18
CA LEU A 38 17.17 10.60 17.04
C LEU A 38 16.29 10.46 18.30
N ARG A 39 16.80 10.78 19.50
CA ARG A 39 15.99 10.83 20.73
C ARG A 39 14.92 11.92 20.74
N LEU A 40 15.14 13.04 20.04
CA LEU A 40 14.13 14.10 19.95
C LEU A 40 12.98 13.72 19.00
N ILE A 41 13.27 12.84 18.04
CA ILE A 41 12.32 12.43 17.00
C ILE A 41 11.61 11.15 17.40
N LEU A 42 12.32 10.19 17.99
CA LEU A 42 11.81 8.89 18.41
C LEU A 42 11.78 8.83 19.94
N GLN A 43 10.58 8.83 20.50
CA GLN A 43 10.37 8.71 21.94
C GLN A 43 9.68 7.37 22.22
N ARG A 44 10.15 6.65 23.24
CA ARG A 44 9.45 5.50 23.80
C ARG A 44 9.12 5.85 25.24
N GLY A 45 7.90 5.55 25.65
CA GLY A 45 7.45 5.84 27.00
C GLY A 45 6.33 4.93 27.43
N GLU A 46 5.88 5.16 28.65
CA GLU A 46 4.75 4.49 29.26
C GLU A 46 3.69 5.54 29.59
N ASN A 47 2.43 5.15 29.49
CA ASN A 47 1.32 6.00 29.83
C ASN A 47 0.29 5.23 30.63
N VAL A 48 -0.29 5.88 31.64
CA VAL A 48 -1.40 5.34 32.43
C VAL A 48 -2.59 6.27 32.23
N VAL A 49 -3.61 5.77 31.55
CA VAL A 49 -4.86 6.51 31.34
C VAL A 49 -5.85 6.10 32.41
N THR A 50 -6.28 7.04 33.23
CA THR A 50 -7.34 6.81 34.22
C THR A 50 -8.66 6.49 33.52
N ILE A 51 -9.27 5.37 33.88
CA ILE A 51 -10.56 4.92 33.34
C ILE A 51 -11.69 5.30 34.29
N THR A 52 -11.57 4.86 35.54
CA THR A 52 -12.60 5.08 36.57
C THR A 52 -11.98 5.18 37.96
N GLN A 53 -12.69 5.84 38.87
CA GLN A 53 -12.28 5.97 40.27
C GLN A 53 -12.92 4.87 41.10
N LEU A 54 -12.18 4.26 42.01
CA LEU A 54 -12.76 3.25 42.89
C LEU A 54 -13.68 3.91 43.93
N PRO A 55 -14.68 3.16 44.44
CA PRO A 55 -15.56 3.66 45.50
C PRO A 55 -14.77 4.18 46.71
N GLU A 56 -15.31 5.18 47.41
CA GLU A 56 -14.68 5.82 48.60
C GLU A 56 -14.28 4.84 49.71
N THR A 57 -14.83 3.63 49.72
CA THR A 57 -14.45 2.55 50.64
C THR A 57 -13.07 1.94 50.36
N ARG A 58 -12.44 2.29 49.22
CA ARG A 58 -11.13 1.80 48.78
C ARG A 58 -10.16 2.96 48.52
N MET A 59 -9.82 3.68 49.60
CA MET A 59 -8.76 4.69 49.60
C MET A 59 -7.42 4.10 50.04
N ALA A 60 -6.33 4.63 49.49
CA ALA A 60 -4.98 4.35 49.94
C ALA A 60 -4.49 5.48 50.83
N MET A 61 -3.63 5.17 51.80
CA MET A 61 -2.95 6.18 52.60
C MET A 61 -1.66 6.58 51.87
N ASN A 62 -1.45 7.87 51.64
CA ASN A 62 -0.21 8.36 51.04
C ASN A 62 0.95 8.42 52.07
N GLU A 63 2.13 8.83 51.63
CA GLU A 63 3.31 8.98 52.49
C GLU A 63 3.12 10.01 53.62
N ASP A 64 2.23 10.99 53.42
CA ASP A 64 1.89 12.04 54.39
C ASP A 64 0.73 11.65 55.34
N GLY A 65 0.15 10.46 55.17
CA GLY A 65 -0.95 9.96 55.98
C GLY A 65 -2.35 10.42 55.56
N GLU A 66 -2.49 11.07 54.41
CA GLU A 66 -3.77 11.45 53.81
C GLU A 66 -4.38 10.28 53.02
N LEU A 67 -5.71 10.17 53.05
CA LEU A 67 -6.44 9.20 52.26
C LEU A 67 -6.62 9.72 50.83
N ILE A 68 -6.05 9.03 49.86
CA ILE A 68 -6.16 9.32 48.42
C ILE A 68 -7.05 8.26 47.76
N PRO A 69 -7.99 8.66 46.88
CA PRO A 69 -8.79 7.71 46.12
C PRO A 69 -7.91 6.85 45.21
N MET A 70 -8.09 5.53 45.28
CA MET A 70 -7.50 4.62 44.29
C MET A 70 -8.26 4.72 42.97
N THR A 71 -7.56 4.57 41.85
CA THR A 71 -8.15 4.60 40.51
C THR A 71 -7.80 3.35 39.73
N VAL A 72 -8.70 2.96 38.82
CA VAL A 72 -8.41 1.95 37.80
C VAL A 72 -7.94 2.68 36.55
N GLY A 73 -6.72 2.35 36.13
CA GLY A 73 -6.10 2.88 34.92
C GLY A 73 -5.83 1.80 33.88
N TYR A 74 -5.55 2.24 32.66
CA TYR A 74 -4.99 1.41 31.59
C TYR A 74 -3.53 1.83 31.35
N HIS A 75 -2.60 0.98 31.72
CA HIS A 75 -1.18 1.15 31.44
C HIS A 75 -0.87 0.58 30.06
N TYR A 76 -0.08 1.29 29.27
CA TYR A 76 0.46 0.80 28.01
C TYR A 76 1.81 1.45 27.68
N GLU A 77 2.59 0.75 26.88
CA GLU A 77 3.81 1.29 26.28
C GLU A 77 3.48 1.90 24.91
N TYR A 78 4.22 2.93 24.55
CA TYR A 78 4.06 3.61 23.27
C TYR A 78 5.40 3.93 22.61
N PHE A 79 5.35 4.05 21.29
CA PHE A 79 6.40 4.59 20.44
C PHE A 79 5.84 5.82 19.72
N SER A 80 6.45 6.98 19.97
CA SER A 80 6.06 8.24 19.37
C SER A 80 7.11 8.74 18.40
N VAL A 81 6.63 9.33 17.30
CA VAL A 81 7.45 10.09 16.36
C VAL A 81 6.94 11.52 16.36
N LEU A 82 7.82 12.50 16.63
CA LEU A 82 7.45 13.92 16.66
C LEU A 82 6.22 14.21 17.55
N TRP A 83 6.22 13.70 18.79
CA TRP A 83 5.12 13.87 19.77
C TRP A 83 3.80 13.19 19.40
N MET A 84 3.78 12.35 18.36
CA MET A 84 2.61 11.58 17.96
C MET A 84 2.84 10.09 18.21
N ASP A 85 1.95 9.46 18.97
CA ASP A 85 2.00 8.02 19.24
C ASP A 85 1.74 7.25 17.93
N VAL A 86 2.78 6.64 17.42
CA VAL A 86 2.74 5.86 16.18
C VAL A 86 2.25 4.45 16.44
N TRP A 87 2.64 3.88 17.58
CA TRP A 87 2.28 2.53 17.97
C TRP A 87 2.17 2.40 19.49
N THR A 88 1.32 1.50 19.94
CA THR A 88 1.02 1.21 21.36
C THR A 88 0.97 -0.31 21.56
N TRP A 89 1.44 -0.80 22.71
CA TRP A 89 1.45 -2.23 23.05
C TRP A 89 1.46 -2.45 24.58
N ASN A 90 1.42 -3.71 25.01
CA ASN A 90 1.41 -4.13 26.43
C ASN A 90 0.30 -3.47 27.27
N GLY A 91 -0.88 -3.25 26.66
CA GLY A 91 -2.01 -2.66 27.36
C GLY A 91 -2.59 -3.57 28.44
N GLN A 92 -2.64 -3.08 29.68
CA GLN A 92 -3.16 -3.81 30.83
C GLN A 92 -3.85 -2.89 31.84
N TYR A 93 -4.81 -3.42 32.60
CA TYR A 93 -5.45 -2.69 33.69
C TYR A 93 -4.53 -2.63 34.92
N VAL A 94 -4.46 -1.47 35.56
CA VAL A 94 -3.63 -1.21 36.73
C VAL A 94 -4.44 -0.50 37.81
N LEU A 95 -4.05 -0.71 39.07
CA LEU A 95 -4.53 0.10 40.19
C LEU A 95 -3.53 1.23 40.42
N ALA A 96 -3.98 2.47 40.37
CA ALA A 96 -3.14 3.66 40.47
C ALA A 96 -3.52 4.54 41.67
N VAL A 97 -2.51 5.09 42.33
CA VAL A 97 -2.60 6.04 43.45
C VAL A 97 -1.60 7.16 43.19
N GLY A 98 -2.11 8.35 42.86
CA GLY A 98 -1.26 9.46 42.42
C GLY A 98 -0.41 9.04 41.20
N ASP A 99 0.90 9.19 41.32
CA ASP A 99 1.88 8.86 40.27
C ASP A 99 2.36 7.39 40.31
N THR A 100 1.87 6.59 41.26
CA THR A 100 2.27 5.19 41.42
C THR A 100 1.18 4.25 40.93
N TYR A 101 1.58 3.13 40.33
CA TYR A 101 0.65 2.11 39.87
C TYR A 101 1.18 0.70 40.16
N ALA A 102 0.25 -0.22 40.37
CA ALA A 102 0.50 -1.64 40.50
C ALA A 102 -0.34 -2.41 39.47
N ILE A 103 0.23 -3.48 38.92
CA ILE A 103 -0.49 -4.38 38.02
C ILE A 103 -1.69 -4.94 38.78
N ALA A 104 -2.89 -4.77 38.20
CA ALA A 104 -4.07 -5.29 38.83
C ALA A 104 -4.03 -6.83 38.85
N PRO A 105 -4.51 -7.48 39.91
CA PRO A 105 -4.77 -8.91 39.87
C PRO A 105 -5.69 -9.20 38.68
N GLY A 106 -5.55 -10.37 38.04
CA GLY A 106 -6.26 -10.72 36.79
C GLY A 106 -7.79 -10.58 36.79
N ASN A 107 -8.40 -10.28 37.93
CA ASN A 107 -9.83 -9.98 38.10
C ASN A 107 -10.02 -8.53 38.60
N ILE A 108 -9.66 -7.53 37.79
CA ILE A 108 -9.90 -6.09 38.09
C ILE A 108 -11.38 -5.83 38.43
N GLU A 109 -12.27 -6.63 37.85
CA GLU A 109 -13.72 -6.53 38.01
C GLU A 109 -14.21 -6.71 39.46
N MET A 110 -13.45 -7.42 40.30
CA MET A 110 -13.75 -7.57 41.73
C MET A 110 -13.58 -6.25 42.51
N PHE A 111 -12.86 -5.29 41.91
CA PHE A 111 -12.62 -3.99 42.50
C PHE A 111 -13.68 -2.95 42.11
N LEU A 112 -14.52 -3.26 41.12
CA LEU A 112 -15.46 -2.31 40.52
C LEU A 112 -16.90 -2.59 40.96
N THR A 113 -17.77 -1.59 40.87
CA THR A 113 -19.22 -1.80 40.92
C THR A 113 -19.72 -2.42 39.62
N GLU A 114 -20.94 -2.96 39.61
CA GLU A 114 -21.55 -3.53 38.40
C GLU A 114 -21.59 -2.53 37.24
N GLU A 115 -22.01 -1.29 37.52
CA GLU A 115 -22.01 -0.18 36.55
C GLU A 115 -20.60 0.14 36.02
N GLN A 116 -19.59 0.19 36.89
CA GLN A 116 -18.21 0.45 36.48
C GLN A 116 -17.58 -0.69 35.67
N ASN A 117 -18.02 -1.93 35.92
CA ASN A 117 -17.61 -3.09 35.11
C ASN A 117 -18.14 -3.02 33.69
N GLU A 118 -19.38 -2.55 33.50
CA GLU A 118 -19.95 -2.36 32.16
C GLU A 118 -19.24 -1.23 31.38
N GLU A 119 -18.74 -0.21 32.09
CA GLU A 119 -18.00 0.91 31.51
C GLU A 119 -16.51 0.61 31.27
N LEU A 120 -16.02 -0.54 31.73
CA LEU A 120 -14.62 -0.93 31.62
C LEU A 120 -14.24 -1.17 30.15
N SER A 121 -13.64 -0.16 29.54
CA SER A 121 -13.26 -0.18 28.14
C SER A 121 -11.81 0.23 27.94
N VAL A 122 -11.19 -0.35 26.91
CA VAL A 122 -9.82 -0.01 26.53
C VAL A 122 -9.81 1.39 25.89
N PRO A 123 -8.91 2.29 26.32
CA PRO A 123 -8.85 3.64 25.78
C PRO A 123 -8.72 3.68 24.25
N TRP A 124 -9.50 4.53 23.60
CA TRP A 124 -9.49 4.69 22.13
C TRP A 124 -8.08 4.94 21.58
N ARG A 125 -7.29 5.81 22.23
CA ARG A 125 -5.92 6.16 21.79
C ARG A 125 -4.96 4.97 21.82
N TYR A 126 -5.18 4.01 22.71
CA TYR A 126 -4.43 2.77 22.71
C TYR A 126 -4.85 1.86 21.54
N ARG A 127 -6.16 1.78 21.27
CA ARG A 127 -6.70 0.91 20.21
C ARG A 127 -6.40 1.43 18.80
N PHE A 128 -6.35 2.74 18.64
CA PHE A 128 -6.10 3.41 17.37
C PHE A 128 -5.00 4.46 17.56
N PRO A 129 -3.72 4.03 17.62
CA PRO A 129 -2.62 4.97 17.71
C PRO A 129 -2.66 5.90 16.49
N LEU A 130 -2.38 7.18 16.71
CA LEU A 130 -2.52 8.23 15.70
C LEU A 130 -1.69 7.94 14.44
N GLY A 131 -0.52 7.31 14.59
CA GLY A 131 0.29 6.89 13.44
C GLY A 131 -0.41 5.90 12.52
N LEU A 132 -1.23 4.98 13.06
CA LEU A 132 -2.00 4.04 12.25
C LEU A 132 -3.08 4.75 11.43
N VAL A 133 -3.74 5.75 12.03
CA VAL A 133 -4.72 6.59 11.33
C VAL A 133 -4.06 7.35 10.19
N VAL A 134 -2.95 8.05 10.44
CA VAL A 134 -2.20 8.79 9.41
C VAL A 134 -1.71 7.85 8.31
N PHE A 135 -1.19 6.68 8.68
CA PHE A 135 -0.75 5.67 7.72
C PHE A 135 -1.91 5.19 6.83
N SER A 136 -3.07 4.88 7.42
CA SER A 136 -4.25 4.43 6.69
C SER A 136 -4.74 5.46 5.65
N ILE A 137 -4.77 6.74 6.04
CA ILE A 137 -5.13 7.84 5.14
C ILE A 137 -4.11 7.95 3.99
N GLY A 138 -2.81 7.84 4.31
CA GLY A 138 -1.73 7.85 3.32
C GLY A 138 -1.87 6.73 2.29
N VAL A 139 -2.15 5.50 2.74
CA VAL A 139 -2.38 4.35 1.85
C VAL A 139 -3.60 4.59 0.95
N VAL A 140 -4.72 5.04 1.51
CA VAL A 140 -5.93 5.34 0.72
C VAL A 140 -5.65 6.44 -0.31
N ALA A 141 -4.96 7.51 0.05
CA ALA A 141 -4.60 8.59 -0.88
C ALA A 141 -3.71 8.08 -2.03
N LEU A 142 -2.73 7.21 -1.74
CA LEU A 142 -1.89 6.59 -2.75
C LEU A 142 -2.70 5.69 -3.71
N LEU A 143 -3.63 4.90 -3.16
CA LEU A 143 -4.52 4.07 -3.98
C LEU A 143 -5.40 4.92 -4.89
N VAL A 144 -6.02 5.98 -4.37
CA VAL A 144 -6.83 6.91 -5.16
C VAL A 144 -6.00 7.57 -6.27
N LYS A 145 -4.76 7.98 -5.98
CA LYS A 145 -3.85 8.54 -6.98
C LYS A 145 -3.48 7.53 -8.06
N ALA A 146 -3.19 6.29 -7.69
CA ALA A 146 -2.88 5.23 -8.64
C ALA A 146 -4.05 4.95 -9.60
N VAL A 147 -5.27 4.82 -9.06
CA VAL A 147 -6.48 4.60 -9.85
C VAL A 147 -6.77 5.79 -10.78
N ARG A 148 -6.66 7.03 -10.29
CA ARG A 148 -6.90 8.23 -11.12
C ARG A 148 -5.86 8.42 -12.22
N PHE A 149 -4.62 8.05 -11.97
CA PHE A 149 -3.55 8.16 -12.96
C PHE A 149 -3.84 7.28 -14.19
N GLU A 150 -4.32 6.06 -13.98
CA GLU A 150 -4.66 5.13 -15.07
C GLU A 150 -5.92 5.56 -15.84
N ALA A 151 -6.93 6.08 -15.15
CA ALA A 151 -8.09 6.68 -15.80
C ALA A 151 -7.68 7.87 -16.70
N SER A 152 -6.66 8.63 -16.29
CA SER A 152 -6.15 9.74 -17.08
C SER A 152 -5.36 9.29 -18.31
N THR A 153 -4.54 8.22 -18.22
CA THR A 153 -3.76 7.74 -19.38
C THR A 153 -4.66 7.10 -20.43
N THR A 154 -5.63 6.28 -20.01
CA THR A 154 -6.64 5.67 -20.90
C THR A 154 -7.51 6.72 -21.60
N THR A 155 -8.00 7.72 -20.86
CA THR A 155 -8.77 8.83 -21.45
C THR A 155 -7.93 9.63 -22.45
N ARG A 156 -6.66 9.88 -22.13
CA ARG A 156 -5.73 10.58 -23.03
C ARG A 156 -5.44 9.76 -24.29
N GLY A 157 -5.22 8.45 -24.16
CA GLY A 157 -5.04 7.54 -25.30
C GLY A 157 -6.24 7.55 -26.24
N ARG A 158 -7.45 7.48 -25.67
CA ARG A 158 -8.70 7.61 -26.42
C ARG A 158 -8.80 8.94 -27.16
N GLU A 159 -8.45 10.05 -26.50
CA GLU A 159 -8.50 11.38 -27.11
C GLU A 159 -7.50 11.53 -28.25
N LEU A 160 -6.29 10.99 -28.08
CA LEU A 160 -5.27 10.99 -29.14
C LEU A 160 -5.73 10.21 -30.37
N LEU A 161 -6.38 9.06 -30.19
CA LEU A 161 -6.90 8.26 -31.30
C LEU A 161 -8.09 8.89 -32.03
N LYS A 162 -8.69 9.98 -31.51
CA LYS A 162 -9.65 10.77 -32.30
C LYS A 162 -8.98 11.49 -33.47
N ASN A 163 -7.67 11.71 -33.42
CA ASN A 163 -6.93 12.26 -34.55
C ASN A 163 -6.68 11.15 -35.59
N PRO A 164 -7.20 11.27 -36.82
CA PRO A 164 -7.06 10.23 -37.85
C PRO A 164 -5.60 9.88 -38.17
N ARG A 165 -4.69 10.86 -38.08
CA ARG A 165 -3.27 10.64 -38.37
C ARG A 165 -2.62 9.70 -37.36
N TYR A 166 -3.00 9.81 -36.08
CA TYR A 166 -2.47 8.92 -35.05
C TYR A 166 -3.12 7.55 -35.12
N ALA A 167 -4.42 7.49 -35.44
CA ALA A 167 -5.11 6.22 -35.65
C ALA A 167 -4.45 5.38 -36.76
N GLU A 168 -4.13 5.98 -37.91
CA GLU A 168 -3.49 5.28 -39.03
C GLU A 168 -2.12 4.69 -38.65
N VAL A 169 -1.29 5.45 -37.94
CA VAL A 169 0.03 4.97 -37.47
C VAL A 169 -0.12 3.78 -36.53
N ILE A 170 -1.12 3.82 -35.66
CA ILE A 170 -1.39 2.79 -34.66
C ILE A 170 -2.00 1.54 -35.29
N ASP A 171 -2.84 1.68 -36.33
CA ASP A 171 -3.37 0.54 -37.07
C ASP A 171 -2.24 -0.20 -37.80
N ARG A 172 -1.29 0.53 -38.41
CA ARG A 172 -0.09 -0.08 -38.99
C ARG A 172 0.80 -0.78 -37.95
N MET A 173 0.95 -0.18 -36.75
CA MET A 173 1.68 -0.82 -35.65
C MET A 173 1.02 -2.16 -35.27
N LYS A 174 -0.32 -2.24 -35.22
CA LYS A 174 -1.04 -3.48 -34.93
C LYS A 174 -0.83 -4.53 -36.02
N GLU A 175 -0.84 -4.14 -37.28
CA GLU A 175 -0.54 -5.05 -38.39
C GLU A 175 0.87 -5.65 -38.24
N GLU A 176 1.87 -4.81 -37.97
CA GLU A 176 3.25 -5.25 -37.72
C GLU A 176 3.36 -6.16 -36.48
N GLN A 177 2.57 -5.92 -35.43
CA GLN A 177 2.50 -6.79 -34.25
C GLN A 177 1.90 -8.15 -34.58
N VAL A 178 0.82 -8.21 -35.35
CA VAL A 178 0.20 -9.47 -35.80
C VAL A 178 1.17 -10.28 -36.67
N GLU A 179 1.92 -9.62 -37.56
CA GLU A 179 2.97 -10.28 -38.34
C GLU A 179 4.06 -10.89 -37.45
N LEU A 180 4.47 -10.16 -36.40
CA LEU A 180 5.48 -10.63 -35.46
C LEU A 180 4.99 -11.79 -34.58
N GLU A 181 3.72 -11.76 -34.17
CA GLU A 181 3.09 -12.88 -33.45
C GLU A 181 2.99 -14.13 -34.33
N ASN A 182 2.53 -13.99 -35.57
CA ASN A 182 2.47 -15.09 -36.54
C ASN A 182 3.86 -15.68 -36.81
N TRP A 183 4.87 -14.81 -36.93
CA TRP A 183 6.26 -15.24 -37.06
C TRP A 183 6.72 -16.04 -35.82
N ALA A 184 6.40 -15.58 -34.60
CA ALA A 184 6.78 -16.28 -33.38
C ALA A 184 6.11 -17.65 -33.25
N VAL A 185 4.84 -17.76 -33.62
CA VAL A 185 4.11 -19.03 -33.67
C VAL A 185 4.75 -19.99 -34.67
N GLU A 186 5.14 -19.50 -35.85
CA GLU A 186 5.82 -20.32 -36.86
C GLU A 186 7.19 -20.80 -36.39
N GLN A 187 7.98 -19.94 -35.73
CA GLN A 187 9.26 -20.35 -35.14
C GLN A 187 9.08 -21.42 -34.06
N GLN A 188 8.06 -21.28 -33.21
CA GLN A 188 7.73 -22.31 -32.21
C GLN A 188 7.33 -23.63 -32.89
N ARG A 189 6.51 -23.57 -33.95
CA ARG A 189 6.10 -24.75 -34.73
C ARG A 189 7.30 -25.49 -35.33
N LEU A 190 8.24 -24.76 -35.93
CA LEU A 190 9.47 -25.33 -36.49
C LEU A 190 10.37 -25.92 -35.41
N GLN A 191 10.40 -25.30 -34.23
CA GLN A 191 11.16 -25.83 -33.09
C GLN A 191 10.56 -27.15 -32.60
N ASP A 192 9.24 -27.22 -32.46
CA ASP A 192 8.52 -28.42 -32.01
C ASP A 192 8.60 -29.57 -33.03
N SER A 193 8.69 -29.26 -34.34
CA SER A 193 8.91 -30.25 -35.39
C SER A 193 10.37 -30.71 -35.53
N GLY A 194 11.31 -30.07 -34.81
CA GLY A 194 12.75 -30.31 -34.95
C GLY A 194 13.32 -29.82 -36.29
N GLU A 195 12.54 -29.04 -37.05
CA GLU A 195 12.93 -28.47 -38.34
C GLU A 195 13.60 -27.10 -38.19
N SER A 196 13.54 -26.49 -37.01
CA SER A 196 14.17 -25.20 -36.77
C SER A 196 15.71 -25.31 -36.86
N PRO A 197 16.34 -24.60 -37.81
CA PRO A 197 17.79 -24.60 -37.95
C PRO A 197 18.49 -23.68 -36.93
N GLN A 198 17.73 -22.91 -36.13
CA GLN A 198 18.24 -21.90 -35.20
C GLN A 198 18.12 -22.35 -33.75
N ALA A 199 19.07 -21.91 -32.92
CA ALA A 199 18.98 -22.08 -31.47
C ALA A 199 17.85 -21.20 -30.91
N THR A 200 17.17 -21.69 -29.86
CA THR A 200 16.09 -20.97 -29.16
C THR A 200 16.49 -19.55 -28.75
N GLU A 201 17.75 -19.35 -28.37
CA GLU A 201 18.29 -18.06 -27.97
C GLU A 201 18.32 -17.05 -29.13
N ALA A 202 18.70 -17.50 -30.34
CA ALA A 202 18.72 -16.66 -31.53
C ALA A 202 17.32 -16.20 -31.95
N ILE A 203 16.32 -17.09 -31.84
CA ILE A 203 14.91 -16.76 -32.11
C ILE A 203 14.41 -15.70 -31.12
N HIS A 204 14.77 -15.84 -29.84
CA HIS A 204 14.36 -14.89 -28.81
C HIS A 204 14.99 -13.50 -29.01
N ASP A 205 16.26 -13.44 -29.41
CA ASP A 205 16.93 -12.17 -29.70
C ASP A 205 16.36 -11.51 -30.97
N GLU A 206 16.11 -12.27 -32.04
CA GLU A 206 15.45 -11.75 -33.25
C GLU A 206 14.05 -11.21 -32.95
N PHE A 207 13.27 -11.91 -32.10
CA PHE A 207 11.98 -11.42 -31.66
C PHE A 207 12.09 -10.07 -30.95
N ARG A 208 13.08 -9.92 -30.05
CA ARG A 208 13.33 -8.69 -29.30
C ARG A 208 13.72 -7.54 -30.22
N GLU A 209 14.59 -7.79 -31.20
CA GLU A 209 14.99 -6.79 -32.19
C GLU A 209 13.81 -6.33 -33.05
N ARG A 210 12.98 -7.27 -33.51
CA ARG A 210 11.76 -6.94 -34.28
C ARG A 210 10.77 -6.12 -33.45
N GLN A 211 10.52 -6.49 -32.20
CA GLN A 211 9.69 -5.70 -31.27
C GLN A 211 10.22 -4.26 -31.12
N GLN A 212 11.53 -4.09 -30.93
CA GLN A 212 12.14 -2.78 -30.79
C GLN A 212 12.03 -1.94 -32.08
N SER A 213 12.20 -2.57 -33.23
CA SER A 213 12.03 -1.93 -34.54
C SER A 213 10.61 -1.40 -34.73
N ILE A 214 9.58 -2.18 -34.42
CA ILE A 214 8.18 -1.75 -34.50
C ILE A 214 7.94 -0.51 -33.63
N ILE A 215 8.42 -0.54 -32.38
CA ILE A 215 8.27 0.59 -31.45
C ILE A 215 8.97 1.85 -32.01
N GLN A 216 10.19 1.69 -32.52
CA GLN A 216 10.96 2.81 -33.04
C GLN A 216 10.33 3.40 -34.31
N ASN A 217 9.90 2.55 -35.26
CA ASN A 217 9.19 2.97 -36.46
C ASN A 217 7.88 3.68 -36.11
N THR A 218 7.16 3.19 -35.11
CA THR A 218 5.91 3.82 -34.64
C THR A 218 6.18 5.20 -34.06
N ARG A 219 7.24 5.36 -33.26
CA ARG A 219 7.64 6.67 -32.71
C ARG A 219 7.94 7.67 -33.81
N GLU A 220 8.71 7.26 -34.81
CA GLU A 220 9.09 8.10 -35.94
C GLU A 220 7.85 8.52 -36.74
N ARG A 221 6.97 7.58 -37.08
CA ARG A 221 5.71 7.87 -37.78
C ARG A 221 4.77 8.78 -36.98
N LEU A 222 4.68 8.61 -35.65
CA LEU A 222 3.88 9.50 -34.80
C LEU A 222 4.46 10.92 -34.79
N PHE A 223 5.78 11.05 -34.73
CA PHE A 223 6.45 12.34 -34.84
C PHE A 223 6.18 13.01 -36.20
N GLU A 224 6.32 12.27 -37.30
CA GLU A 224 6.00 12.72 -38.66
C GLU A 224 4.53 13.12 -38.82
N ALA A 225 3.62 12.42 -38.14
CA ALA A 225 2.19 12.75 -38.10
C ALA A 225 1.87 14.08 -37.38
N GLY A 226 2.88 14.69 -36.73
CA GLY A 226 2.80 15.97 -36.03
C GLY A 226 2.76 15.86 -34.51
N MET A 227 3.06 14.69 -33.94
CA MET A 227 3.13 14.53 -32.50
C MET A 227 4.40 15.21 -31.94
N PRO A 228 4.30 16.03 -30.88
CA PRO A 228 5.48 16.71 -30.32
C PRO A 228 6.53 15.70 -29.83
N GLN A 229 7.79 15.85 -30.26
CA GLN A 229 8.89 14.91 -29.95
C GLN A 229 9.01 14.58 -28.46
N GLY A 230 8.96 15.60 -27.60
CA GLY A 230 9.02 15.44 -26.14
C GLY A 230 7.76 14.83 -25.50
N LYS A 231 6.78 14.41 -26.30
CA LYS A 231 5.53 13.77 -25.86
C LYS A 231 5.24 12.46 -26.57
N VAL A 232 6.05 12.05 -27.56
CA VAL A 232 5.80 10.84 -28.35
C VAL A 232 5.73 9.61 -27.45
N ASP A 233 6.69 9.43 -26.54
CA ASP A 233 6.72 8.28 -25.64
C ASP A 233 5.52 8.25 -24.67
N ASP A 234 5.24 9.37 -24.01
CA ASP A 234 4.10 9.49 -23.09
C ASP A 234 2.77 9.21 -23.80
N ASN A 235 2.62 9.70 -25.03
CA ASN A 235 1.41 9.56 -25.82
C ASN A 235 1.27 8.15 -26.40
N LEU A 236 2.34 7.57 -26.92
CA LEU A 236 2.36 6.19 -27.40
C LEU A 236 2.01 5.24 -26.25
N LYS A 237 2.61 5.44 -25.07
CA LYS A 237 2.23 4.68 -23.88
C LYS A 237 0.75 4.82 -23.55
N ALA A 238 0.21 6.05 -23.54
CA ALA A 238 -1.20 6.28 -23.25
C ALA A 238 -2.14 5.60 -24.27
N ILE A 239 -1.76 5.57 -25.55
CA ILE A 239 -2.51 4.88 -26.61
C ILE A 239 -2.47 3.36 -26.40
N VAL A 240 -1.29 2.77 -26.16
CA VAL A 240 -1.13 1.34 -25.91
C VAL A 240 -1.92 0.91 -24.68
N ASP A 241 -1.81 1.65 -23.57
CA ASP A 241 -2.57 1.41 -22.35
C ASP A 241 -4.10 1.41 -22.63
N TYR A 242 -4.58 2.37 -23.45
CA TYR A 242 -5.98 2.45 -23.82
C TYR A 242 -6.45 1.27 -24.69
N LEU A 243 -5.63 0.83 -25.65
CA LEU A 243 -5.96 -0.29 -26.52
C LEU A 243 -6.07 -1.60 -25.73
N ALA A 244 -5.10 -1.86 -24.85
CA ALA A 244 -5.14 -3.03 -23.98
C ALA A 244 -6.41 -3.03 -23.10
N PHE A 245 -6.74 -1.88 -22.50
CA PHE A 245 -7.96 -1.73 -21.71
C PHE A 245 -9.25 -1.96 -22.55
N LYS A 246 -9.27 -1.51 -23.81
CA LYS A 246 -10.42 -1.71 -24.70
C LYS A 246 -10.61 -3.19 -25.05
N GLU A 247 -9.52 -3.90 -25.33
CA GLU A 247 -9.55 -5.34 -25.64
C GLU A 247 -10.08 -6.17 -24.47
N GLU A 248 -9.63 -5.88 -23.24
CA GLU A 248 -10.16 -6.51 -22.02
C GLU A 248 -11.68 -6.28 -21.86
N LEU A 249 -12.17 -5.07 -22.15
CA LEU A 249 -13.60 -4.75 -22.09
C LEU A 249 -14.41 -5.50 -23.15
N ASP A 250 -13.88 -5.59 -24.38
CA ASP A 250 -14.53 -6.30 -25.48
C ASP A 250 -14.61 -7.80 -25.17
N GLU A 251 -13.59 -8.38 -24.51
CA GLU A 251 -13.60 -9.77 -24.04
C GLU A 251 -14.66 -10.01 -22.94
N ILE A 252 -14.72 -9.14 -21.93
CA ILE A 252 -15.73 -9.24 -20.85
C ILE A 252 -17.14 -9.16 -21.43
N THR A 253 -17.38 -8.26 -22.38
CA THR A 253 -18.70 -8.09 -23.01
C THR A 253 -19.10 -9.34 -23.78
N ARG A 254 -18.16 -9.96 -24.52
CA ARG A 254 -18.41 -11.23 -25.24
C ARG A 254 -18.70 -12.42 -24.32
N LEU A 255 -18.21 -12.39 -23.07
CA LEU A 255 -18.48 -13.43 -22.09
C LEU A 255 -19.87 -13.30 -21.46
N ASP A 256 -20.41 -12.08 -21.35
CA ASP A 256 -21.76 -11.84 -20.81
C ASP A 256 -22.87 -12.21 -21.82
N GLU A 257 -22.53 -12.24 -23.12
CA GLU A 257 -23.45 -12.64 -24.21
C GLU A 257 -23.53 -14.17 -24.42
N LYS A 258 -22.72 -14.97 -23.72
CA LYS A 258 -22.68 -16.44 -23.83
C LYS A 258 -23.33 -17.14 -22.65
#